data_AF-A0A8T1JEI3-F1
#
_entry.id   AF-A0A8T1JEI3-F1
#
_cell.length_a   1.000
_cell.length_b   1.000
_cell.length_c   1.000
_cell.angle_alpha   90.00
_cell.angle_beta   90.00
_cell.angle_gamma   90.00
#
_symmetry.space_group_name_H-M   'P 1'
#
loop_
_entity.id
_entity.type
_entity.pdbx_description
1 polymer ?
#
loop_
_entity_poly.entity_id
_entity_poly.type
_entity_poly.pdbx_seq_one_letter_code
_entity_poly.pdbx_strand_id
1 'polypeptide(L)'
;MKSIKDLLIWYNNLDVVPFIKAIKAQRELFKRFDLDMFADGVSLPGLSEKVMYQTCFNNLQYPDKKPANAFQFPAKRMGGYKSQDAKAKRKFGMTLEHLNTLLQK
;
A
#
# COMPACT_ATOMS: atom_id res chain seq x y z
N MET A 1 19.60 10.25 -20.53
CA MET A 1 19.99 8.83 -20.30
C MET A 1 21.45 8.69 -20.70
N LYS A 2 22.39 8.53 -19.76
CA LYS A 2 23.84 8.49 -20.04
C LYS A 2 24.47 7.13 -19.71
N SER A 3 23.75 6.25 -19.02
CA SER A 3 24.20 4.92 -18.60
C SER A 3 23.07 3.89 -18.62
N ILE A 4 23.39 2.59 -18.58
CA ILE A 4 22.41 1.50 -18.40
C ILE A 4 21.59 1.71 -17.12
N LYS A 5 22.21 2.24 -16.06
CA LYS A 5 21.50 2.58 -14.82
C LYS A 5 20.38 3.60 -15.07
N ASP A 6 20.63 4.62 -15.89
CA ASP A 6 19.61 5.63 -16.20
C ASP A 6 18.46 5.04 -17.01
N LEU A 7 18.75 4.10 -17.92
CA LEU A 7 17.74 3.36 -18.67
C LEU A 7 16.85 2.52 -17.75
N LEU A 8 17.45 1.78 -16.81
CA LEU A 8 16.72 0.97 -15.85
C LEU A 8 15.83 1.81 -14.93
N ILE A 9 16.33 2.97 -14.46
CA ILE A 9 15.53 3.90 -13.66
C ILE A 9 14.35 4.43 -14.47
N TRP A 10 14.59 4.86 -15.72
CA TRP A 10 13.53 5.36 -16.59
C TRP A 10 12.46 4.30 -16.87
N TYR A 11 12.88 3.07 -17.21
CA TYR A 11 11.98 1.96 -17.50
C TYR A 11 11.12 1.58 -16.29
N ASN A 12 11.74 1.46 -15.11
CA ASN A 12 11.04 1.16 -13.87
C ASN A 12 10.00 2.26 -13.54
N ASN A 13 10.40 3.53 -13.64
CA ASN A 13 9.47 4.64 -13.39
C ASN A 13 8.30 4.66 -14.38
N LEU A 14 8.52 4.26 -15.64
CA LEU A 14 7.49 4.22 -16.66
C LEU A 14 6.39 3.21 -16.33
N ASP A 15 6.72 2.12 -15.63
CA ASP A 15 5.78 1.07 -15.22
C ASP A 15 5.18 1.34 -13.82
N VAL A 16 6.04 1.65 -12.84
CA VAL A 16 5.63 1.79 -11.43
C VAL A 16 4.76 3.03 -11.19
N VAL A 17 5.00 4.15 -11.89
CA VAL A 17 4.22 5.38 -11.69
C VAL A 17 2.75 5.19 -12.11
N PRO A 18 2.44 4.68 -13.33
CA PRO A 18 1.07 4.32 -13.69
C PRO A 18 0.46 3.27 -12.76
N PHE A 19 1.23 2.25 -12.37
CA PHE A 19 0.75 1.20 -11.46
C PHE A 19 0.28 1.76 -10.12
N ILE A 20 1.07 2.66 -9.49
CA ILE A 20 0.68 3.32 -8.24
C ILE A 20 -0.58 4.18 -8.44
N LYS A 21 -0.72 4.87 -9.58
CA LYS A 21 -1.93 5.65 -9.89
C LYS A 21 -3.16 4.75 -10.00
N ALA A 22 -3.03 3.60 -10.65
CA ALA A 22 -4.10 2.61 -10.78
C ALA A 22 -4.53 2.06 -9.41
N ILE A 23 -3.59 1.68 -8.55
CA ILE A 23 -3.89 1.19 -7.18
C ILE A 23 -4.63 2.26 -6.38
N LYS A 24 -4.19 3.53 -6.46
CA LYS A 24 -4.88 4.63 -5.76
C LYS A 24 -6.32 4.78 -6.27
N ALA A 25 -6.53 4.76 -7.59
CA ALA A 25 -7.87 4.84 -8.17
C ALA A 25 -8.76 3.66 -7.73
N GLN A 26 -8.22 2.44 -7.72
CA GLN A 26 -8.92 1.25 -7.24
C GLN A 26 -9.30 1.38 -5.76
N ARG A 27 -8.39 1.85 -4.91
CA ARG A 27 -8.65 2.10 -3.49
C ARG A 27 -9.78 3.10 -3.27
N GLU A 28 -9.73 4.23 -3.96
CA GLU A 28 -10.75 5.27 -3.82
C GLU A 28 -12.12 4.85 -4.39
N LEU A 29 -12.17 3.92 -5.35
CA LEU A 29 -13.42 3.33 -5.81
C LEU A 29 -14.04 2.42 -4.74
N PHE A 30 -13.28 1.45 -4.22
CA PHE A 30 -13.82 0.43 -3.31
C PHE A 30 -14.08 0.96 -1.90
N LYS A 31 -13.36 2.01 -1.47
CA LYS A 31 -13.69 2.74 -0.24
C LYS A 31 -15.13 3.25 -0.21
N ARG A 32 -15.75 3.56 -1.36
CA ARG A 32 -17.15 4.02 -1.43
C ARG A 32 -18.15 2.94 -1.02
N PHE A 33 -17.74 1.68 -1.06
CA PHE A 33 -18.52 0.51 -0.68
C PHE A 33 -18.12 -0.02 0.71
N ASP A 34 -17.35 0.76 1.48
CA ASP A 34 -16.79 0.36 2.78
C ASP A 34 -15.95 -0.94 2.70
N LEU A 35 -15.21 -1.11 1.60
CA LEU A 35 -14.32 -2.24 1.38
C LEU A 35 -12.85 -1.82 1.47
N ASP A 36 -12.07 -2.60 2.22
CA ASP A 36 -10.62 -2.43 2.35
C ASP A 36 -9.88 -3.38 1.39
N MET A 37 -9.00 -2.84 0.53
CA MET A 37 -8.28 -3.65 -0.46
C MET A 37 -7.32 -4.70 0.13
N PHE A 38 -6.96 -4.62 1.40
CA PHE A 38 -6.06 -5.59 2.04
C PHE A 38 -6.82 -6.58 2.92
N ALA A 39 -7.88 -6.15 3.59
CA ALA A 39 -8.69 -7.02 4.44
C ALA A 39 -9.80 -7.73 3.65
N ASP A 40 -10.44 -7.04 2.71
CA ASP A 40 -11.61 -7.56 2.00
C ASP A 40 -11.25 -8.32 0.73
N GLY A 41 -10.21 -7.89 0.01
CA GLY A 41 -9.77 -8.56 -1.20
C GLY A 41 -8.73 -7.74 -1.95
N VAL A 42 -7.59 -8.36 -2.29
CA VAL A 42 -6.48 -7.69 -2.98
C VAL A 42 -6.76 -7.48 -4.47
N SER A 43 -7.58 -8.34 -5.07
CA SER A 43 -7.82 -8.37 -6.50
C SER A 43 -9.11 -7.62 -6.85
N LEU A 44 -9.12 -7.04 -8.04
CA LEU A 44 -10.32 -6.39 -8.59
C LEU A 44 -11.53 -7.35 -8.60
N PRO A 45 -11.43 -8.62 -9.05
CA PRO A 45 -12.56 -9.55 -9.00
C PRO A 45 -13.08 -9.80 -7.59
N GLY A 46 -12.20 -10.01 -6.60
CA GLY A 46 -12.64 -10.31 -5.22
C GLY A 46 -13.38 -9.14 -4.57
N LEU A 47 -12.96 -7.90 -4.86
CA LEU A 47 -13.67 -6.71 -4.39
C LEU A 47 -14.99 -6.49 -5.13
N SER A 48 -14.99 -6.66 -6.45
CA SER A 48 -16.20 -6.51 -7.27
C SER A 48 -17.27 -7.55 -6.89
N GLU A 49 -16.87 -8.77 -6.56
CA GLU A 49 -17.77 -9.81 -6.06
C GLU A 49 -18.45 -9.36 -4.74
N LYS A 50 -17.69 -8.78 -3.80
CA LYS A 50 -18.26 -8.24 -2.56
C LYS A 50 -19.24 -7.10 -2.81
N VAL A 51 -18.92 -6.19 -3.73
CA VAL A 51 -19.85 -5.12 -4.14
C VAL A 51 -21.12 -5.71 -4.73
N MET A 52 -21.00 -6.74 -5.56
CA MET A 52 -22.17 -7.46 -6.11
C MET A 52 -23.03 -8.04 -4.99
N TYR A 53 -22.43 -8.72 -4.01
CA TYR A 53 -23.18 -9.26 -2.88
C TYR A 53 -23.91 -8.17 -2.06
N GLN A 54 -23.23 -7.04 -1.79
CA GLN A 54 -23.82 -5.90 -1.10
C GLN A 54 -25.00 -5.27 -1.87
N THR A 55 -24.95 -5.30 -3.20
CA THR A 55 -25.97 -4.67 -4.04
C THR A 55 -27.16 -5.58 -4.32
N CYS A 56 -26.90 -6.88 -4.51
CA CYS A 56 -27.92 -7.84 -4.93
C CYS A 56 -28.66 -8.51 -3.75
N PHE A 57 -28.09 -8.51 -2.55
CA PHE A 57 -28.68 -9.22 -1.41
C PHE A 57 -28.74 -8.33 -0.17
N ASN A 58 -29.96 -7.97 0.24
CA ASN A 58 -30.19 -7.09 1.39
C ASN A 58 -30.32 -7.86 2.72
N ASN A 59 -30.37 -9.19 2.67
CA ASN A 59 -30.73 -10.03 3.81
C ASN A 59 -29.54 -10.87 4.32
N LEU A 60 -28.33 -10.61 3.81
CA LEU A 60 -27.14 -11.34 4.20
C LEU A 60 -26.62 -10.84 5.55
N GLN A 61 -26.27 -11.77 6.42
CA GLN A 61 -25.64 -11.46 7.69
C GLN A 61 -24.13 -11.33 7.48
N TYR A 62 -23.59 -10.15 7.74
CA TYR A 62 -22.15 -9.90 7.64
C TYR A 62 -21.43 -10.38 8.90
N PRO A 63 -20.22 -10.95 8.78
CA PRO A 63 -19.39 -11.21 9.94
C PRO A 63 -18.95 -9.88 10.58
N ASP A 64 -18.79 -9.89 11.90
CA ASP A 64 -18.31 -8.73 12.64
C ASP A 64 -16.90 -8.32 12.14
N LYS A 65 -16.78 -7.09 11.62
CA LYS A 65 -15.50 -6.50 11.24
C LYS A 65 -14.72 -6.09 12.50
N LYS A 66 -13.92 -7.00 13.05
CA LYS A 66 -12.94 -6.64 14.10
C LYS A 66 -11.73 -5.97 13.45
N PRO A 67 -11.35 -4.75 13.86
CA PRO A 67 -10.17 -4.09 13.31
C PRO A 67 -8.91 -4.91 13.62
N ALA A 68 -8.02 -5.03 12.64
CA ALA A 68 -6.72 -5.64 12.86
C ALA A 68 -5.85 -4.75 13.77
N ASN A 69 -4.88 -5.36 14.45
CA ASN A 69 -3.88 -4.61 15.19
C ASN A 69 -3.11 -3.68 14.24
N ALA A 70 -2.97 -2.42 14.62
CA ALA A 70 -2.18 -1.47 13.84
C ALA A 70 -0.76 -1.97 13.65
N PHE A 71 -0.24 -1.88 12.42
CA PHE A 71 1.12 -2.28 12.13
C PHE A 71 2.12 -1.42 12.91
N GLN A 72 2.98 -2.06 13.69
CA GLN A 72 4.09 -1.40 14.38
C GLN A 72 5.40 -1.75 13.68
N PHE A 73 6.08 -0.74 13.15
CA PHE A 73 7.33 -0.95 12.45
C PHE A 73 8.46 -1.34 13.45
N PRO A 74 9.15 -2.49 13.27
CA PRO A 74 10.16 -2.91 14.23
C PRO A 74 11.38 -1.97 14.26
N ALA A 75 11.66 -1.36 15.42
CA ALA A 75 12.79 -0.44 15.60
C ALA A 75 14.15 -1.07 15.22
N LYS A 76 14.34 -2.37 15.49
CA LYS A 76 15.53 -3.14 15.09
C LYS A 76 15.74 -3.13 13.57
N ARG A 77 14.66 -3.22 12.79
CA ARG A 77 14.71 -3.19 11.33
C ARG A 77 15.09 -1.80 10.81
N MET A 78 14.64 -0.74 11.49
CA MET A 78 15.02 0.65 11.19
C MET A 78 16.53 0.86 11.34
N GLY A 79 17.13 0.33 12.41
CA GLY A 79 18.59 0.36 12.60
C GLY A 79 19.35 -0.31 11.47
N GLY A 80 18.82 -1.42 10.95
CA GLY A 80 19.39 -2.12 9.78
C GLY A 80 19.36 -1.29 8.49
N TYR A 81 18.30 -0.52 8.25
CA TYR A 81 18.26 0.36 7.07
C TYR A 81 19.26 1.53 7.19
N LYS A 82 19.39 2.12 8.38
CA LYS A 82 20.38 3.17 8.65
C LYS A 82 21.80 2.68 8.41
N SER A 83 22.15 1.47 8.85
CA SER A 83 23.50 0.92 8.66
C SER A 83 23.80 0.60 7.20
N GLN A 84 22.83 0.08 6.45
CA GLN A 84 22.95 -0.13 5.01
C GLN A 84 23.16 1.19 4.25
N ASP A 85 22.41 2.23 4.62
CA ASP A 85 22.56 3.56 4.03
C ASP A 85 23.92 4.17 4.35
N ALA A 86 24.40 4.05 5.58
CA ALA A 86 25.74 4.48 5.94
C ALA A 86 26.82 3.75 5.11
N LYS A 87 26.71 2.41 4.97
CA LYS A 87 27.64 1.60 4.17
C LYS A 87 27.64 2.01 2.69
N ALA A 88 26.46 2.31 2.15
CA ALA A 88 26.28 2.72 0.76
C ALA A 88 26.45 4.24 0.54
N LYS A 89 26.78 5.01 1.59
CA LYS A 89 26.86 6.48 1.58
C LYS A 89 25.58 7.15 1.05
N ARG A 90 24.41 6.57 1.34
CA ARG A 90 23.08 7.11 0.99
C ARG A 90 22.56 8.02 2.11
N LYS A 91 21.81 9.07 1.73
CA LYS A 91 21.12 9.93 2.69
C LYS A 91 19.86 9.22 3.19
N PHE A 92 19.87 8.80 4.46
CA PHE A 92 18.70 8.23 5.10
C PHE A 92 17.71 9.35 5.48
N GLY A 93 16.53 9.37 4.87
CA GLY A 93 15.54 10.45 5.01
C GLY A 93 14.30 10.15 5.85
N MET A 94 14.18 8.95 6.43
CA MET A 94 12.92 8.47 7.01
C MET A 94 13.00 8.25 8.53
N THR A 95 12.47 9.16 9.34
CA THR A 95 12.42 8.99 10.81
C THR A 95 11.23 8.12 11.22
N LEU A 96 11.28 7.53 12.42
CA LEU A 96 10.12 6.81 13.00
C LEU A 96 8.92 7.75 13.21
N GLU A 97 9.19 9.00 13.60
CA GLU A 97 8.18 10.03 13.73
C GLU A 97 7.51 10.33 12.38
N HIS A 98 8.29 10.56 11.33
CA HIS A 98 7.77 10.76 9.97
C HIS A 98 6.98 9.53 9.49
N LEU A 99 7.46 8.31 9.77
CA LEU A 99 6.71 7.09 9.47
C LEU A 99 5.36 7.06 10.21
N ASN A 100 5.32 7.39 11.49
CA ASN A 100 4.09 7.44 12.26
C ASN A 100 3.11 8.49 11.72
N THR A 101 3.60 9.67 11.32
CA THR A 101 2.76 10.68 10.64
C THR A 101 2.15 10.13 9.35
N LEU A 102 2.90 9.35 8.57
CA LEU A 102 2.40 8.73 7.34
C LEU A 102 1.34 7.65 7.59
N LEU A 103 1.39 6.97 8.75
CA LEU A 103 0.46 5.91 9.13
C LEU A 103 -0.86 6.44 9.74
N GLN A 104 -0.93 7.70 10.16
CA GLN A 104 -2.12 8.31 10.78
C GLN A 104 -3.21 8.74 9.77
N LYS A 105 -3.27 8.17 8.57
CA LYS A 105 -4.21 8.56 7.50
C LYS A 105 -5.23 7.48 7.12
#